data_AF-A0A538GX33-F1
#
_entry.id   AF-A0A538GX33-F1
#
_cell.length_a   1.000
_cell.length_b   1.000
_cell.length_c   1.000
_cell.angle_alpha   90.00
_cell.angle_beta   90.00
_cell.angle_gamma   90.00
#
_symmetry.space_group_name_H-M   'P 1'
#
loop_
_entity.id
_entity.type
_entity.pdbx_description
1 polymer ?
#
loop_
_entity_poly.entity_id
_entity_poly.type
_entity_poly.pdbx_seq_one_letter_code
_entity_poly.pdbx_strand_id
1 'polypeptide(L)'
;MPSRAAARVALAAALVLALGGAASGAPTRQPTWRSLHRRLHIPHIAPGTPCPTSKPDPRGDLSRFQGLNGPAWGRGPAYPGLPERDGKPTLEFVYPPSAKSEFAGSRWSGQKVMWILNPAYHGRILIRGRQLDGPNELRFERGLVPPREKRVVSGGLVVGFASFTRLRADGCYGYQIDGKSFSRVIVFEAAQVPSPQP
;
A
#
# COMPACT_ATOMS: atom_id res chain seq x y z
N MET A 1 -74.12 -0.89 62.65
CA MET A 1 -73.84 0.56 62.76
C MET A 1 -72.88 0.72 63.94
N PRO A 2 -71.77 1.48 63.89
CA PRO A 2 -71.30 2.52 62.93
C PRO A 2 -70.25 1.95 61.93
N SER A 3 -69.91 2.46 60.74
CA SER A 3 -69.89 3.76 60.01
C SER A 3 -68.54 4.49 60.00
N ARG A 4 -68.07 4.77 58.76
CA ARG A 4 -67.00 5.70 58.28
C ARG A 4 -65.55 5.17 58.35
N ALA A 5 -64.65 5.37 57.39
CA ALA A 5 -64.69 5.95 56.03
C ALA A 5 -63.30 5.71 55.38
N ALA A 6 -63.27 5.66 54.03
CA ALA A 6 -62.20 6.08 53.12
C ALA A 6 -60.80 5.41 53.28
N ALA A 7 -59.93 5.25 52.28
CA ALA A 7 -59.85 5.84 50.96
C ALA A 7 -59.13 4.85 50.02
N ARG A 8 -59.49 4.94 48.74
CA ARG A 8 -58.82 4.26 47.63
C ARG A 8 -57.37 4.75 47.54
N VAL A 9 -56.40 3.84 47.49
CA VAL A 9 -55.06 4.15 46.95
C VAL A 9 -54.95 3.45 45.60
N ALA A 10 -54.78 4.27 44.57
CA ALA A 10 -54.73 3.88 43.17
C ALA A 10 -53.37 3.29 42.77
N LEU A 11 -53.42 2.48 41.72
CA LEU A 11 -52.33 1.95 40.90
C LEU A 11 -51.21 2.98 40.61
N ALA A 12 -49.97 2.51 40.62
CA ALA A 12 -49.03 2.75 39.52
C ALA A 12 -47.92 1.69 39.53
N ALA A 13 -48.11 0.60 38.77
CA ALA A 13 -47.03 -0.29 38.39
C ALA A 13 -46.26 0.36 37.23
N ALA A 14 -45.08 0.91 37.49
CA ALA A 14 -44.17 1.38 36.45
C ALA A 14 -43.19 0.26 36.10
N LEU A 15 -43.58 -0.61 35.16
CA LEU A 15 -42.67 -1.58 34.55
C LEU A 15 -41.85 -0.85 33.49
N VAL A 16 -40.66 -0.38 33.85
CA VAL A 16 -39.70 0.19 32.90
C VAL A 16 -39.05 -0.96 32.13
N LEU A 17 -39.65 -1.32 30.99
CA LEU A 17 -39.01 -2.13 29.97
C LEU A 17 -37.94 -1.29 29.28
N ALA A 18 -36.71 -1.36 29.77
CA ALA A 18 -35.55 -0.84 29.08
C ALA A 18 -35.30 -1.69 27.82
N LEU A 19 -35.87 -1.28 26.70
CA LEU A 19 -35.48 -1.73 25.36
C LEU A 19 -34.07 -1.19 25.09
N GLY A 20 -33.06 -1.90 25.60
CA GLY A 20 -31.67 -1.71 25.21
C GLY A 20 -31.52 -2.10 23.75
N GLY A 21 -31.73 -1.14 22.84
CA GLY A 21 -31.43 -1.28 21.43
C GLY A 21 -29.94 -1.53 21.28
N ALA A 22 -29.53 -2.78 21.10
CA ALA A 22 -28.21 -3.11 20.61
C ALA A 22 -28.09 -2.52 19.21
N ALA A 23 -27.48 -1.34 19.10
CA ALA A 23 -27.06 -0.79 17.83
C ALA A 23 -26.05 -1.79 17.24
N SER A 24 -26.55 -2.71 16.43
CA SER A 24 -25.75 -3.63 15.65
C SER A 24 -24.97 -2.78 14.67
N GLY A 25 -23.75 -2.39 15.05
CA GLY A 25 -22.83 -1.71 14.15
C GLY A 25 -22.66 -2.59 12.93
N ALA A 26 -23.19 -2.16 11.79
CA ALA A 26 -23.09 -2.91 10.55
C ALA A 26 -21.60 -3.23 10.31
N PRO A 27 -21.23 -4.49 10.03
CA PRO A 27 -19.84 -4.84 9.81
C PRO A 27 -19.29 -3.94 8.71
N THR A 28 -18.20 -3.23 9.01
CA THR A 28 -17.61 -2.29 8.05
C THR A 28 -17.12 -3.10 6.85
N ARG A 29 -17.89 -3.09 5.77
CA ARG A 29 -17.60 -3.87 4.56
C ARG A 29 -16.20 -3.51 4.08
N GLN A 30 -15.31 -4.52 4.07
CA GLN A 30 -13.95 -4.35 3.56
C GLN A 30 -14.02 -3.95 2.08
N PRO A 31 -13.20 -2.98 1.62
CA PRO A 31 -13.18 -2.58 0.23
C PRO A 31 -12.89 -3.79 -0.67
N THR A 32 -13.57 -3.87 -1.81
CA THR A 32 -13.26 -4.86 -2.85
C THR A 32 -12.06 -4.39 -3.66
N TRP A 33 -11.35 -5.29 -4.36
CA TRP A 33 -10.25 -4.91 -5.25
C TRP A 33 -10.68 -3.88 -6.31
N ARG A 34 -11.91 -3.99 -6.80
CA ARG A 34 -12.51 -3.05 -7.74
C ARG A 34 -12.60 -1.64 -7.14
N SER A 35 -12.96 -1.51 -5.87
CA SER A 35 -13.04 -0.18 -5.21
C SER A 35 -11.69 0.50 -5.00
N LEU A 36 -10.58 -0.24 -5.07
CA LEU A 36 -9.22 0.30 -4.99
C LEU A 36 -8.67 0.70 -6.37
N HIS A 37 -9.32 0.33 -7.47
CA HIS A 37 -8.93 0.72 -8.82
C HIS A 37 -9.30 2.18 -9.11
N ARG A 38 -8.55 3.10 -8.52
CA ARG A 38 -8.68 4.55 -8.76
C ARG A 38 -7.95 4.94 -10.05
N ARG A 39 -8.20 6.16 -10.56
CA ARG A 39 -7.37 6.73 -11.63
C ARG A 39 -5.90 6.77 -11.17
N LEU A 40 -4.96 6.56 -12.09
CA LEU A 40 -3.54 6.78 -11.80
C LEU A 40 -3.27 8.29 -11.81
N HIS A 41 -2.86 8.83 -10.66
CA HIS A 41 -2.48 10.23 -10.42
C HIS A 41 -0.97 10.43 -10.45
N ILE A 42 -0.21 9.40 -10.84
CA ILE A 42 1.21 9.52 -11.15
C ILE A 42 1.33 10.59 -12.25
N PRO A 43 2.17 11.63 -12.11
CA PRO A 43 2.28 12.69 -13.11
C PRO A 43 2.98 12.19 -14.38
N HIS A 44 2.82 12.91 -15.49
CA HIS A 44 3.76 12.82 -16.62
C HIS A 44 4.74 13.97 -16.51
N ILE A 45 6.00 13.73 -16.85
CA ILE A 45 7.03 14.75 -16.99
C ILE A 45 7.69 14.60 -18.36
N ALA A 46 8.38 15.65 -18.82
CA ALA A 46 9.10 15.56 -20.09
C ALA A 46 10.24 14.53 -19.98
N PRO A 47 10.52 13.74 -21.04
CA PRO A 47 11.66 12.83 -21.05
C PRO A 47 12.97 13.53 -20.67
N GLY A 48 13.78 12.89 -19.81
CA GLY A 48 15.05 13.44 -19.32
C GLY A 48 14.95 14.51 -18.23
N THR A 49 13.73 14.91 -17.83
CA THR A 49 13.55 15.78 -16.65
C THR A 49 14.12 15.10 -15.41
N PRO A 50 14.86 15.81 -14.53
CA PRO A 50 15.31 15.25 -13.26
C PRO A 50 14.14 14.63 -12.49
N CYS A 51 14.30 13.39 -12.02
CA CYS A 51 13.21 12.66 -11.41
C CYS A 51 12.81 13.31 -10.07
N PRO A 52 11.54 13.76 -9.90
CA PRO A 52 11.10 14.38 -8.65
C PRO A 52 10.79 13.30 -7.62
N THR A 53 11.83 12.62 -7.13
CA THR A 53 11.72 11.49 -6.21
C THR A 53 11.04 11.89 -4.91
N SER A 54 10.29 10.94 -4.32
CA SER A 54 9.63 11.15 -3.05
C SER A 54 10.62 11.27 -1.90
N LYS A 55 10.36 12.21 -0.99
CA LYS A 55 11.13 12.37 0.26
C LYS A 55 10.77 11.25 1.26
N PRO A 56 11.61 11.01 2.29
CA PRO A 56 11.27 10.13 3.39
C PRO A 56 10.01 10.61 4.14
N ASP A 57 9.32 9.67 4.78
CA ASP A 57 8.19 9.93 5.66
C ASP A 57 8.66 10.81 6.83
N PRO A 58 8.02 11.97 7.08
CA PRO A 58 8.38 12.82 8.22
C PRO A 58 8.16 12.14 9.58
N ARG A 59 7.44 11.00 9.62
CA ARG A 59 7.20 10.22 10.84
C ARG A 59 8.33 9.23 11.18
N GLY A 60 9.47 9.32 10.51
CA GLY A 60 10.63 8.46 10.72
C GLY A 60 10.79 7.37 9.68
N ASP A 61 11.84 6.59 9.84
CA ASP A 61 12.31 5.59 8.88
C ASP A 61 11.59 4.22 9.06
N LEU A 62 12.13 3.14 8.50
CA LEU A 62 11.56 1.81 8.63
C LEU A 62 11.84 1.12 9.98
N SER A 63 12.77 1.63 10.80
CA SER A 63 13.16 1.05 12.10
C SER A 63 12.02 0.99 13.11
N ARG A 64 11.04 1.87 12.95
CA ARG A 64 9.78 1.83 13.70
C ARG A 64 8.93 0.57 13.43
N PHE A 65 9.29 -0.26 12.46
CA PHE A 65 8.61 -1.51 12.12
C PHE A 65 9.57 -2.70 12.21
N GLN A 66 9.46 -3.48 13.29
CA GLN A 66 10.05 -4.83 13.43
C GLN A 66 11.53 -4.97 12.99
N GLY A 67 12.39 -4.02 13.37
CA GLY A 67 13.85 -4.13 13.13
C GLY A 67 14.28 -3.98 11.66
N LEU A 68 13.42 -3.45 10.80
CA LEU A 68 13.75 -3.11 9.42
C LEU A 68 14.53 -1.79 9.38
N ASN A 69 15.54 -1.65 8.52
CA ASN A 69 16.34 -0.42 8.46
C ASN A 69 16.17 0.30 7.12
N GLY A 70 16.51 1.59 7.11
CA GLY A 70 16.50 2.44 5.91
C GLY A 70 15.28 3.34 5.78
N PRO A 71 15.29 4.29 4.83
CA PRO A 71 14.28 5.33 4.74
C PRO A 71 12.88 4.77 4.41
N ALA A 72 11.86 5.29 5.10
CA ALA A 72 10.48 5.04 4.74
C ALA A 72 10.07 6.02 3.64
N TRP A 73 10.22 5.66 2.36
CA TRP A 73 9.94 6.59 1.26
C TRP A 73 8.45 6.93 1.13
N GLY A 74 8.14 8.23 1.04
CA GLY A 74 6.78 8.74 0.93
C GLY A 74 5.94 8.61 2.20
N ARG A 75 4.69 9.08 2.15
CA ARG A 75 3.77 8.96 3.29
C ARG A 75 3.15 7.57 3.31
N GLY A 76 3.12 6.98 4.51
CA GLY A 76 2.50 5.68 4.75
C GLY A 76 1.03 5.53 4.37
N PRO A 77 0.46 4.33 4.59
CA PRO A 77 0.96 3.27 5.49
C PRO A 77 1.76 2.14 4.83
N ALA A 78 2.04 2.20 3.53
CA ALA A 78 2.82 1.17 2.83
C ALA A 78 4.05 1.81 2.16
N TYR A 79 5.19 1.17 2.37
CA TYR A 79 6.50 1.69 1.97
C TYR A 79 7.23 0.63 1.14
N PRO A 80 7.72 0.96 -0.06
CA PRO A 80 8.63 0.10 -0.77
C PRO A 80 10.02 0.21 -0.12
N GLY A 81 10.64 -0.92 0.19
CA GLY A 81 12.04 -1.00 0.60
C GLY A 81 12.94 -0.76 -0.60
N LEU A 82 13.14 0.52 -0.93
CA LEU A 82 14.04 0.98 -1.98
C LEU A 82 15.36 1.43 -1.36
N PRO A 83 16.50 1.00 -1.93
CA PRO A 83 17.80 1.55 -1.56
C PRO A 83 17.86 3.07 -1.72
N GLU A 84 18.68 3.70 -0.89
CA GLU A 84 19.05 5.09 -1.06
C GLU A 84 20.32 5.19 -1.90
N ARG A 85 20.31 6.05 -2.91
CA ARG A 85 21.49 6.46 -3.68
C ARG A 85 21.45 7.97 -3.82
N ASP A 86 22.53 8.64 -3.41
CA ASP A 86 22.64 10.12 -3.44
C ASP A 86 21.45 10.83 -2.76
N GLY A 87 20.95 10.27 -1.66
CA GLY A 87 19.81 10.80 -0.90
C GLY A 87 18.43 10.57 -1.54
N LYS A 88 18.34 9.72 -2.57
CA LYS A 88 17.10 9.45 -3.32
C LYS A 88 16.74 7.95 -3.33
N PRO A 89 15.44 7.62 -3.41
CA PRO A 89 15.00 6.24 -3.67
C PRO A 89 15.36 5.83 -5.09
N THR A 90 16.26 4.85 -5.21
CA THR A 90 16.73 4.35 -6.51
C THR A 90 16.63 2.83 -6.58
N LEU A 91 15.99 2.34 -7.63
CA LEU A 91 15.87 0.92 -7.94
C LEU A 91 16.83 0.58 -9.09
N GLU A 92 17.94 -0.07 -8.75
CA GLU A 92 18.94 -0.51 -9.72
C GLU A 92 18.58 -1.86 -10.31
N PHE A 93 18.58 -2.03 -11.62
CA PHE A 93 18.23 -3.32 -12.21
C PHE A 93 19.06 -3.60 -13.46
N VAL A 94 19.30 -4.88 -13.75
CA VAL A 94 20.03 -5.31 -14.94
C VAL A 94 19.04 -5.49 -16.09
N TYR A 95 19.30 -4.92 -17.25
CA TYR A 95 18.49 -5.16 -18.45
C TYR A 95 19.38 -5.25 -19.71
N PRO A 96 19.06 -6.10 -20.71
CA PRO A 96 18.03 -7.15 -20.68
C PRO A 96 18.31 -8.21 -19.59
N PRO A 97 17.31 -8.99 -19.16
CA PRO A 97 17.52 -10.03 -18.15
C PRO A 97 18.46 -11.12 -18.68
N SER A 98 19.49 -11.48 -17.91
CA SER A 98 20.42 -12.53 -18.30
C SER A 98 19.78 -13.92 -18.21
N ALA A 99 20.36 -14.90 -18.92
CA ALA A 99 19.92 -16.30 -18.88
C ALA A 99 20.05 -16.94 -17.49
N LYS A 100 20.89 -16.36 -16.60
CA LYS A 100 21.08 -16.82 -15.22
C LYS A 100 20.23 -16.05 -14.21
N SER A 101 19.52 -15.01 -14.64
CA SER A 101 18.65 -14.22 -13.75
C SER A 101 17.36 -14.97 -13.44
N GLU A 102 16.71 -14.63 -12.33
CA GLU A 102 15.35 -15.10 -12.00
C GLU A 102 14.27 -14.65 -13.00
N PHE A 103 14.65 -13.89 -14.02
CA PHE A 103 13.79 -13.34 -15.06
C PHE A 103 14.16 -13.85 -16.46
N ALA A 104 14.99 -14.90 -16.56
CA ALA A 104 15.39 -15.50 -17.83
C ALA A 104 14.18 -15.82 -18.72
N GLY A 105 14.31 -15.52 -20.02
CA GLY A 105 13.24 -15.69 -21.02
C GLY A 105 12.14 -14.62 -20.98
N SER A 106 12.11 -13.75 -19.97
CA SER A 106 11.18 -12.64 -19.91
C SER A 106 11.67 -11.44 -20.75
N ARG A 107 10.73 -10.64 -21.26
CA ARG A 107 11.02 -9.29 -21.78
C ARG A 107 11.09 -8.23 -20.68
N TRP A 108 10.93 -8.64 -19.42
CA TRP A 108 10.95 -7.80 -18.23
C TRP A 108 12.11 -8.21 -17.34
N SER A 109 12.85 -7.22 -16.86
CA SER A 109 13.77 -7.40 -15.73
C SER A 109 13.21 -6.66 -14.50
N GLY A 110 14.02 -6.45 -13.47
CA GLY A 110 13.56 -5.77 -12.27
C GLY A 110 14.44 -6.02 -11.06
N GLN A 111 13.86 -5.78 -9.89
CA GLN A 111 14.44 -6.08 -8.59
C GLN A 111 13.42 -6.62 -7.61
N LYS A 112 13.93 -7.34 -6.63
CA LYS A 112 13.16 -7.69 -5.44
C LYS A 112 12.88 -6.40 -4.66
N VAL A 113 11.62 -6.21 -4.30
CA VAL A 113 11.18 -5.09 -3.46
C VAL A 113 10.38 -5.67 -2.30
N MET A 114 10.85 -5.42 -1.09
CA MET A 114 10.06 -5.69 0.11
C MET A 114 9.06 -4.57 0.30
N TRP A 115 7.78 -4.87 0.44
CA TRP A 115 6.77 -3.88 0.84
C TRP A 115 6.55 -3.96 2.34
N ILE A 116 6.79 -2.85 3.04
CA ILE A 116 6.64 -2.74 4.48
C ILE A 116 5.34 -2.00 4.75
N LEU A 117 4.42 -2.66 5.47
CA LEU A 117 3.15 -2.07 5.87
C LEU A 117 3.19 -1.74 7.35
N ASN A 118 2.66 -0.57 7.69
CA ASN A 118 2.43 -0.17 9.08
C ASN A 118 1.50 -1.21 9.75
N PRO A 119 1.90 -1.84 10.87
CA PRO A 119 1.11 -2.85 11.57
C PRO A 119 -0.30 -2.40 11.96
N ALA A 120 -0.49 -1.10 12.20
CA ALA A 120 -1.79 -0.54 12.55
C ALA A 120 -2.77 -0.46 11.36
N TYR A 121 -2.30 -0.67 10.12
CA TYR A 121 -3.16 -0.72 8.96
C TYR A 121 -3.75 -2.12 8.75
N HIS A 122 -5.08 -2.21 8.85
CA HIS A 122 -5.84 -3.41 8.53
C HIS A 122 -6.64 -3.21 7.24
N GLY A 123 -6.49 -4.13 6.29
CA GLY A 123 -7.26 -4.14 5.06
C GLY A 123 -6.42 -4.32 3.80
N ARG A 124 -7.06 -4.08 2.66
CA ARG A 124 -6.47 -4.28 1.33
C ARG A 124 -5.64 -3.08 0.89
N ILE A 125 -4.55 -3.35 0.18
CA ILE A 125 -3.74 -2.37 -0.55
C ILE A 125 -3.57 -2.86 -1.98
N LEU A 126 -3.86 -1.98 -2.93
CA LEU A 126 -3.57 -2.19 -4.35
C LEU A 126 -2.42 -1.28 -4.75
N ILE A 127 -1.40 -1.84 -5.39
CA ILE A 127 -0.25 -1.09 -5.87
C ILE A 127 -0.17 -1.26 -7.37
N ARG A 128 -0.09 -0.14 -8.08
CA ARG A 128 0.06 -0.04 -9.54
C ARG A 128 1.15 0.97 -9.85
N GLY A 129 1.66 1.00 -11.07
CA GLY A 129 2.68 1.99 -11.42
C GLY A 129 2.82 2.22 -12.90
N ARG A 130 3.66 3.19 -13.24
CA ARG A 130 4.08 3.52 -14.61
C ARG A 130 5.32 4.41 -14.59
N GLN A 131 5.96 4.54 -15.74
CA GLN A 131 6.97 5.56 -15.98
C GLN A 131 6.31 6.95 -16.05
N LEU A 132 7.00 7.97 -15.54
CA LEU A 132 6.58 9.37 -15.55
C LEU A 132 7.14 10.09 -16.78
N ASP A 133 8.39 9.82 -17.11
CA ASP A 133 9.20 10.47 -18.15
C ASP A 133 9.24 9.69 -19.47
N GLY A 134 8.35 8.71 -19.64
CA GLY A 134 8.32 7.85 -20.81
C GLY A 134 7.11 6.92 -20.84
N PRO A 135 7.02 6.08 -21.88
CA PRO A 135 5.83 5.26 -22.14
C PRO A 135 5.87 3.90 -21.42
N ASN A 136 6.92 3.57 -20.67
CA ASN A 136 7.05 2.22 -20.12
C ASN A 136 6.06 1.95 -18.98
N GLU A 137 5.53 0.73 -18.96
CA GLU A 137 4.75 0.25 -17.82
C GLU A 137 5.69 -0.16 -16.67
N LEU A 138 5.14 -0.17 -15.46
CA LEU A 138 5.73 -0.82 -14.30
C LEU A 138 4.85 -2.02 -13.95
N ARG A 139 5.48 -3.16 -13.69
CA ARG A 139 4.77 -4.41 -13.36
C ARG A 139 5.31 -5.03 -12.07
N PHE A 140 4.69 -6.10 -11.60
CA PHE A 140 4.98 -6.71 -10.31
C PHE A 140 5.15 -8.21 -10.41
N GLU A 141 5.72 -8.80 -9.36
CA GLU A 141 5.80 -10.25 -9.18
C GLU A 141 6.57 -11.00 -10.29
N ARG A 142 6.46 -12.32 -10.29
CA ARG A 142 7.16 -13.23 -11.20
C ARG A 142 6.39 -13.46 -12.52
N GLY A 143 7.02 -14.22 -13.42
CA GLY A 143 6.45 -14.63 -14.72
C GLY A 143 7.10 -13.92 -15.91
N LEU A 144 6.94 -14.54 -17.09
CA LEU A 144 7.40 -13.98 -18.37
C LEU A 144 6.65 -12.71 -18.76
N VAL A 145 5.37 -12.66 -18.39
CA VAL A 145 4.50 -11.50 -18.54
C VAL A 145 3.98 -11.15 -17.14
N PRO A 146 4.71 -10.31 -16.38
CA PRO A 146 4.34 -10.03 -15.00
C PRO A 146 2.99 -9.29 -14.91
N PRO A 147 2.23 -9.46 -13.80
CA PRO A 147 1.00 -8.71 -13.57
C PRO A 147 1.26 -7.20 -13.46
N ARG A 148 0.24 -6.40 -13.83
CA ARG A 148 0.29 -4.93 -13.75
C ARG A 148 0.07 -4.36 -12.34
N GLU A 149 -0.24 -5.22 -11.38
CA GLU A 149 -0.59 -4.80 -10.03
C GLU A 149 -0.11 -5.79 -8.98
N LYS A 150 0.23 -5.24 -7.81
CA LYS A 150 0.41 -6.00 -6.58
C LYS A 150 -0.79 -5.79 -5.67
N ARG A 151 -1.29 -6.89 -5.13
CA ARG A 151 -2.41 -6.92 -4.17
C ARG A 151 -1.89 -7.43 -2.83
N VAL A 152 -2.14 -6.67 -1.77
CA VAL A 152 -1.74 -7.04 -0.41
C VAL A 152 -2.96 -6.98 0.51
N VAL A 153 -3.11 -7.99 1.37
CA VAL A 153 -4.09 -7.98 2.47
C VAL A 153 -3.30 -7.91 3.77
N SER A 154 -3.44 -6.82 4.50
CA SER A 154 -2.82 -6.65 5.81
C SER A 154 -3.78 -7.03 6.92
N GLY A 155 -3.33 -7.95 7.77
CA GLY A 155 -3.96 -8.29 9.04
C GLY A 155 -3.26 -7.68 10.26
N GLY A 156 -2.15 -6.95 10.07
CA GLY A 156 -1.38 -6.28 11.14
C GLY A 156 -0.22 -7.09 11.75
N LEU A 157 -0.31 -8.43 11.78
CA LEU A 157 0.76 -9.29 12.32
C LEU A 157 1.98 -9.39 11.38
N VAL A 158 1.73 -9.42 10.07
CA VAL A 158 2.76 -9.48 9.02
C VAL A 158 2.97 -8.09 8.46
N VAL A 159 4.21 -7.58 8.56
CA VAL A 159 4.58 -6.24 8.08
C VAL A 159 5.27 -6.29 6.72
N GLY A 160 6.00 -7.36 6.42
CA GLY A 160 6.82 -7.49 5.21
C GLY A 160 6.15 -8.35 4.14
N PHE A 161 6.03 -7.81 2.93
CA PHE A 161 5.45 -8.49 1.77
C PHE A 161 6.43 -8.43 0.60
N ALA A 162 7.15 -9.53 0.36
CA ALA A 162 8.06 -9.63 -0.77
C ALA A 162 7.31 -9.44 -2.10
N SER A 163 8.01 -8.85 -3.06
CA SER A 163 7.54 -8.61 -4.42
C SER A 163 8.74 -8.53 -5.35
N PHE A 164 8.44 -8.47 -6.64
CA PHE A 164 9.31 -7.84 -7.62
C PHE A 164 8.67 -6.56 -8.13
N THR A 165 9.49 -5.56 -8.45
CA THR A 165 9.13 -4.49 -9.37
C THR A 165 9.80 -4.79 -10.70
N ARG A 166 9.02 -4.75 -11.78
CA ARG A 166 9.40 -5.26 -13.10
C ARG A 166 9.41 -4.12 -14.10
N LEU A 167 10.55 -3.92 -14.76
CA LEU A 167 10.85 -2.77 -15.63
C LEU A 167 11.54 -3.22 -16.92
N ARG A 168 11.59 -2.31 -17.90
CA ARG A 168 12.22 -2.53 -19.22
C ARG A 168 13.15 -1.39 -19.65
N ALA A 169 13.17 -0.29 -18.91
CA ALA A 169 13.99 0.87 -19.19
C ALA A 169 14.27 1.60 -17.88
N ASP A 170 15.39 2.31 -17.84
CA ASP A 170 15.69 3.30 -16.83
C ASP A 170 14.73 4.50 -16.93
N GLY A 171 14.86 5.43 -15.97
CA GLY A 171 14.10 6.68 -15.92
C GLY A 171 13.33 6.88 -14.62
N CYS A 172 12.34 7.76 -14.66
CA CYS A 172 11.56 8.15 -13.50
C CYS A 172 10.25 7.36 -13.40
N TYR A 173 10.02 6.67 -12.29
CA TYR A 173 8.87 5.80 -12.09
C TYR A 173 8.08 6.14 -10.84
N GLY A 174 6.80 5.75 -10.86
CA GLY A 174 5.89 5.99 -9.75
C GLY A 174 5.13 4.73 -9.37
N TYR A 175 5.03 4.48 -8.08
CA TYR A 175 4.00 3.62 -7.51
C TYR A 175 2.80 4.49 -7.11
N GLN A 176 1.59 4.06 -7.46
CA GLN A 176 0.38 4.50 -6.79
C GLN A 176 -0.12 3.38 -5.87
N ILE A 177 -0.38 3.76 -4.63
CA ILE A 177 -0.78 2.89 -3.53
C ILE A 177 -2.18 3.31 -3.10
N ASP A 178 -3.16 2.46 -3.39
CA ASP A 178 -4.56 2.69 -3.11
C ASP A 178 -5.02 1.80 -1.96
N GLY A 179 -5.44 2.43 -0.86
CA GLY A 179 -6.06 1.78 0.29
C GLY A 179 -7.49 2.28 0.49
N LYS A 180 -8.17 1.78 1.53
CA LYS A 180 -9.59 2.12 1.80
C LYS A 180 -9.83 3.64 1.81
N SER A 181 -9.01 4.38 2.56
CA SER A 181 -9.19 5.82 2.84
C SER A 181 -8.11 6.71 2.23
N PHE A 182 -7.18 6.17 1.44
CA PHE A 182 -6.06 6.95 0.90
C PHE A 182 -5.67 6.49 -0.50
N SER A 183 -5.05 7.41 -1.24
CA SER A 183 -4.25 7.15 -2.42
C SER A 183 -2.96 7.95 -2.28
N ARG A 184 -1.81 7.31 -2.49
CA ARG A 184 -0.49 7.89 -2.33
C ARG A 184 0.36 7.55 -3.55
N VAL A 185 1.21 8.49 -3.94
CA VAL A 185 2.21 8.28 -4.99
C VAL A 185 3.59 8.31 -4.35
N ILE A 186 4.43 7.34 -4.72
CA ILE A 186 5.85 7.32 -4.40
C ILE A 186 6.61 7.31 -5.72
N VAL A 187 7.40 8.34 -5.96
CA VAL A 187 8.25 8.52 -7.13
C VAL A 187 9.68 8.09 -6.79
N PHE A 188 10.31 7.35 -7.70
CA PHE A 188 11.65 6.82 -7.54
C PHE A 188 12.39 6.77 -8.88
N GLU A 189 13.72 6.76 -8.83
CA GLU A 189 14.57 6.58 -10.00
C GLU A 189 14.77 5.08 -10.27
N ALA A 190 14.65 4.66 -11.52
CA ALA A 190 15.07 3.34 -11.95
C ALA A 190 16.36 3.48 -12.75
N ALA A 191 17.42 2.83 -12.28
CA ALA A 191 18.73 2.90 -12.91
C ALA A 191 19.10 1.54 -13.51
N GLN A 192 19.36 1.51 -14.81
CA GLN A 192 19.91 0.30 -15.43
C GLN A 192 21.39 0.17 -15.05
N VAL A 193 21.78 -0.97 -14.50
CA VAL A 193 23.18 -1.26 -14.14
C VAL A 193 23.73 -2.40 -15.00
N PRO A 194 25.05 -2.45 -15.24
CA PRO A 194 25.68 -3.57 -15.93
C PRO A 194 25.39 -4.90 -15.23
N SER A 195 25.33 -5.99 -16.00
CA SER A 195 25.31 -7.33 -15.41
C SER A 195 26.61 -7.54 -14.62
N PRO A 196 26.55 -8.08 -13.38
CA PRO A 196 27.75 -8.50 -12.68
C PRO A 196 28.55 -9.46 -13.55
N GLN A 197 29.86 -9.22 -13.69
CA GLN A 197 30.74 -10.18 -14.35
C GLN A 197 30.91 -11.41 -13.44
N PRO A 198 30.98 -12.63 -14.03
CA PRO A 198 31.17 -13.86 -13.28
C PRO A 198 32.51 -13.90 -12.53
#